data_AF-A0A7S2IJ33-F1
#
_entry.id   AF-A0A7S2IJ33-F1
#
_cell.length_a   1.000
_cell.length_b   1.000
_cell.length_c   1.000
_cell.angle_alpha   90.00
_cell.angle_beta   90.00
_cell.angle_gamma   90.00
#
_symmetry.space_group_name_H-M   'P 1'
#
loop_
_entity.id
_entity.type
_entity.pdbx_description
1 polymer ?
#
loop_
_entity_poly.entity_id
_entity_poly.type
_entity_poly.pdbx_seq_one_letter_code
_entity_poly.pdbx_strand_id
1 'polypeptide(L)'
;CVGRRCMPQSGNKPRSEVETIAFKRMLEHANWLYLGASVLVLLDLSYQSRFWTQFELWCSLQQASQEGLCPSPDASKRACLRPIHSATPQLAEALEQLWRNTSLEEAHATLA
;
A
#
# COMPACT_ATOMS: atom_id res chain seq x y z
N CYS A 1 -4.87 -8.76 -30.75
CA CYS A 1 -4.18 -8.45 -29.48
C CYS A 1 -4.70 -9.38 -28.38
N VAL A 2 -4.03 -10.50 -28.10
CA VAL A 2 -4.53 -11.56 -27.19
C VAL A 2 -4.12 -11.27 -25.74
N GLY A 3 -4.97 -10.53 -25.03
CA GLY A 3 -5.67 -11.04 -23.85
C GLY A 3 -4.93 -11.57 -22.61
N ARG A 4 -3.81 -10.98 -22.14
CA ARG A 4 -3.40 -11.13 -20.71
C ARG A 4 -2.85 -9.81 -20.16
N ARG A 5 -3.75 -9.00 -19.57
CA ARG A 5 -3.39 -7.77 -18.83
C ARG A 5 -3.16 -8.00 -17.33
N CYS A 6 -3.25 -9.24 -16.86
CA CYS A 6 -3.11 -9.62 -15.45
C CYS A 6 -1.78 -10.34 -15.20
N MET A 7 -1.31 -10.30 -13.96
CA MET A 7 -0.09 -10.99 -13.53
C MET A 7 -0.16 -12.50 -13.83
N PRO A 8 0.84 -13.10 -14.51
CA PRO A 8 0.81 -14.52 -14.86
C PRO A 8 0.78 -15.43 -13.64
N GLN A 9 -0.25 -16.26 -13.47
CA GLN A 9 -0.36 -17.20 -12.35
C GLN A 9 0.00 -18.63 -12.78
N SER A 10 0.57 -19.41 -11.87
CA SER A 10 0.79 -20.85 -12.07
C SER A 10 -0.46 -21.60 -11.62
N GLY A 11 -1.39 -21.84 -12.54
CA GLY A 11 -2.58 -22.67 -12.29
C GLY A 11 -2.31 -24.14 -12.60
N ASN A 12 -3.23 -24.78 -13.33
CA ASN A 12 -3.11 -26.16 -13.80
C ASN A 12 -1.97 -26.40 -14.81
N LYS A 13 -1.30 -25.34 -15.26
CA LYS A 13 -0.11 -25.40 -16.11
C LYS A 13 1.00 -24.57 -15.48
N PRO A 14 2.26 -25.05 -15.51
CA PRO A 14 3.38 -24.24 -15.09
C PRO A 14 3.50 -23.02 -16.00
N ARG A 15 3.99 -21.90 -15.44
CA ARG A 15 4.33 -20.72 -16.20
C ARG A 15 5.44 -21.06 -17.21
N SER A 16 5.29 -20.59 -18.44
CA SER A 16 6.41 -20.53 -19.38
C SER A 16 7.56 -19.68 -18.81
N GLU A 17 8.74 -19.80 -19.40
CA GLU A 17 9.90 -19.01 -18.99
C GLU A 17 9.63 -17.50 -19.10
N VAL A 18 8.99 -17.07 -20.20
CA VAL A 18 8.58 -15.68 -20.42
C VAL A 18 7.58 -15.20 -19.37
N GLU A 19 6.59 -16.02 -19.01
CA GLU A 19 5.62 -15.70 -17.95
C GLU A 19 6.28 -15.65 -16.57
N THR A 20 7.31 -16.47 -16.33
CA THR A 20 8.06 -16.47 -15.07
C THR A 20 8.85 -15.18 -14.91
N ILE A 21 9.53 -14.73 -15.98
CA ILE A 21 10.24 -13.44 -16.01
C ILE A 21 9.25 -12.30 -15.77
N ALA A 22 8.13 -12.29 -16.49
CA ALA A 22 7.11 -11.25 -16.33
C ALA A 22 6.53 -11.22 -14.91
N PHE A 23 6.19 -12.38 -14.35
CA PHE A 23 5.69 -12.46 -12.98
C PHE A 23 6.71 -11.95 -11.96
N LYS A 24 7.99 -12.34 -12.05
CA LYS A 24 9.03 -11.88 -11.11
C LYS A 24 9.12 -10.36 -11.10
N ARG A 25 9.18 -9.76 -12.30
CA ARG A 25 9.21 -8.31 -12.47
C ARG A 25 7.95 -7.63 -11.90
N MET A 26 6.78 -8.21 -12.11
CA MET A 26 5.54 -7.67 -11.54
C MET A 26 5.49 -7.81 -10.01
N LEU A 27 6.04 -8.90 -9.47
CA LEU A 27 6.03 -9.18 -8.03
C LEU A 27 6.94 -8.20 -7.28
N GLU A 28 8.11 -7.90 -7.83
CA GLU A 28 9.06 -6.92 -7.29
C GLU A 28 8.43 -5.53 -7.11
N HIS A 29 7.44 -5.19 -7.92
CA HIS A 29 6.75 -3.89 -7.90
C HIS A 29 5.30 -3.96 -7.42
N ALA A 30 4.84 -5.11 -6.89
CA ALA A 30 3.44 -5.28 -6.47
C ALA A 30 3.02 -4.23 -5.42
N ASN A 31 3.96 -3.88 -4.54
CA ASN A 31 3.78 -2.87 -3.50
C ASN A 31 3.46 -1.46 -4.04
N TRP A 32 3.85 -1.14 -5.27
CA TRP A 32 3.55 0.15 -5.88
C TRP A 32 2.06 0.33 -6.19
N LEU A 33 1.28 -0.76 -6.17
CA LEU A 33 -0.18 -0.68 -6.32
C LEU A 33 -0.80 0.26 -5.28
N TYR A 34 -0.25 0.30 -4.05
CA TYR A 34 -0.78 1.14 -2.98
C TYR A 34 -0.56 2.65 -3.19
N LEU A 35 0.35 3.04 -4.10
CA LEU A 35 0.51 4.45 -4.51
C LEU A 35 -0.61 4.92 -5.45
N GLY A 36 -1.30 4.00 -6.13
CA GLY A 36 -2.31 4.32 -7.13
C GLY A 36 -3.72 3.81 -6.82
N ALA A 37 -3.84 2.75 -6.02
CA ALA A 37 -5.12 2.13 -5.66
C ALA A 37 -5.68 2.72 -4.36
N SER A 38 -7.02 2.75 -4.26
CA SER A 38 -7.70 3.05 -3.00
C SER A 38 -7.52 1.93 -1.99
N VAL A 39 -7.14 2.27 -0.75
CA VAL A 39 -6.89 1.32 0.33
C VAL A 39 -7.94 1.52 1.42
N LEU A 40 -8.74 0.48 1.68
CA LEU A 40 -9.67 0.43 2.80
C LEU A 40 -8.94 -0.14 4.03
N VAL A 41 -8.82 0.69 5.06
CA VAL A 41 -8.16 0.34 6.31
C VAL A 41 -9.21 0.05 7.38
N LEU A 42 -9.34 -1.22 7.75
CA LEU A 42 -10.16 -1.64 8.89
C LEU A 42 -9.29 -1.56 10.14
N LEU A 43 -9.44 -0.46 10.88
CA LEU A 43 -8.58 -0.15 12.01
C LEU A 43 -9.09 -0.83 13.27
N ASP A 44 -8.32 -1.76 13.81
CA ASP A 44 -8.45 -2.27 15.17
C ASP A 44 -7.24 -1.83 16.02
N LEU A 45 -7.21 -2.20 17.29
CA LEU A 45 -6.08 -1.87 18.17
C LEU A 45 -4.79 -2.65 17.82
N SER A 46 -4.90 -3.78 17.10
CA SER A 46 -3.75 -4.58 16.68
C SER A 46 -3.13 -4.12 15.36
N TYR A 47 -3.74 -3.16 14.67
CA TYR A 47 -3.31 -2.69 13.35
C TYR A 47 -1.84 -2.27 13.29
N GLN A 48 -1.37 -1.59 14.35
CA GLN A 48 -0.01 -1.05 14.44
C GLN A 48 1.07 -2.13 14.71
N SER A 49 0.69 -3.38 15.00
CA SER A 49 1.66 -4.47 15.16
C SER A 49 1.99 -5.20 13.84
N ARG A 50 1.30 -4.84 12.75
CA ARG A 50 1.42 -5.51 11.46
C ARG A 50 2.15 -4.60 10.47
N PHE A 51 3.23 -5.11 9.91
CA PHE A 51 4.05 -4.39 8.94
C PHE A 51 3.23 -3.99 7.70
N TRP A 52 2.60 -4.96 7.04
CA TRP A 52 1.97 -4.75 5.73
C TRP A 52 0.86 -3.70 5.77
N THR A 53 0.03 -3.72 6.81
CA THR A 53 -1.08 -2.77 6.93
C THR A 53 -0.59 -1.34 7.12
N GLN A 54 0.49 -1.14 7.88
CA GLN A 54 1.07 0.18 8.07
C GLN A 54 1.77 0.69 6.81
N PHE A 55 2.50 -0.18 6.11
CA PHE A 55 3.12 0.14 4.84
C PHE A 55 2.09 0.52 3.76
N GLU A 56 1.00 -0.26 3.64
CA GLU A 56 -0.13 0.01 2.74
C GLU A 56 -0.76 1.37 3.01
N LEU A 57 -1.03 1.67 4.29
CA LEU A 57 -1.57 2.95 4.71
C LEU A 57 -0.63 4.09 4.33
N TRP A 58 0.66 4.00 4.68
CA TRP A 58 1.65 5.02 4.35
C TRP A 58 1.68 5.28 2.85
N CYS A 59 1.85 4.26 2.01
CA CYS A 59 1.86 4.41 0.55
C CYS A 59 0.59 5.10 0.02
N SER A 60 -0.59 4.74 0.55
CA SER A 60 -1.87 5.32 0.11
C SER A 60 -2.04 6.80 0.48
N LEU A 61 -1.25 7.29 1.43
CA LEU A 61 -1.18 8.68 1.85
C LEU A 61 -0.09 9.47 1.12
N GLN A 62 0.83 8.82 0.40
CA GLN A 62 1.87 9.47 -0.40
C GLN A 62 1.49 9.61 -1.87
N GLN A 63 1.96 10.65 -2.53
CA GLN A 63 1.92 10.84 -3.99
C GLN A 63 3.35 10.97 -4.55
N ALA A 64 3.53 10.65 -5.83
CA ALA A 64 4.80 10.88 -6.52
C ALA A 64 4.94 12.35 -6.95
N SER A 65 6.08 12.96 -6.63
CA SER A 65 6.54 14.26 -7.12
C SER A 65 7.91 14.13 -7.81
N GLN A 66 8.46 15.25 -8.31
CA GLN A 66 9.78 15.24 -8.96
C GLN A 66 10.91 14.94 -7.95
N GLU A 67 10.69 15.24 -6.68
CA GLU A 67 11.62 15.08 -5.56
C GLU A 67 11.48 13.73 -4.84
N GLY A 68 10.50 12.90 -5.22
CA GLY A 68 10.25 11.60 -4.61
C GLY A 68 8.81 11.45 -4.13
N LEU A 69 8.61 10.73 -3.03
CA LEU A 69 7.29 10.55 -2.43
C LEU A 69 7.03 11.67 -1.43
N CYS A 70 5.88 12.34 -1.57
CA CYS A 70 5.44 13.39 -0.65
C CYS A 70 3.99 13.19 -0.24
N PRO A 71 3.54 13.83 0.86
CA PRO A 71 2.17 13.66 1.34
C PRO A 71 1.14 14.08 0.29
N SER A 72 0.13 13.24 0.08
CA SER A 72 -0.96 13.54 -0.85
C SER A 72 -1.92 14.60 -0.28
N PRO A 73 -2.44 15.52 -1.12
CA PRO A 73 -3.56 16.38 -0.76
C PRO A 73 -4.80 15.56 -0.39
N ASP A 74 -5.64 16.06 0.52
CA ASP A 74 -6.84 15.34 0.99
C ASP A 74 -7.80 14.97 -0.14
N ALA A 75 -7.93 15.82 -1.16
CA ALA A 75 -8.76 15.55 -2.33
C ALA A 75 -8.28 14.34 -3.16
N SER A 76 -7.03 13.92 -2.97
CA SER A 76 -6.37 12.87 -3.75
C SER A 76 -5.87 11.71 -2.89
N LYS A 77 -6.14 11.72 -1.58
CA LYS A 77 -5.73 10.64 -0.69
C LYS A 77 -6.47 9.36 -1.08
N ARG A 78 -5.76 8.24 -1.03
CA ARG A 78 -6.30 6.93 -1.40
C ARG A 78 -6.71 6.09 -0.19
N ALA A 79 -6.36 6.53 1.01
CA ALA A 79 -6.69 5.86 2.26
C ALA A 79 -8.13 6.13 2.70
N CYS A 80 -8.82 5.08 3.14
CA CYS A 80 -10.12 5.16 3.78
C CYS A 80 -10.09 4.38 5.10
N LEU A 81 -9.91 5.07 6.22
CA LEU A 81 -9.85 4.45 7.53
C LEU A 81 -11.27 4.25 8.09
N ARG A 82 -11.53 3.05 8.61
CA ARG A 82 -12.77 2.66 9.28
C ARG A 82 -12.42 1.98 10.59
N PRO A 83 -12.54 2.69 11.74
CA PRO A 83 -12.40 2.08 13.04
C PRO A 83 -13.42 0.95 13.22
N ILE A 84 -12.95 -0.18 13.75
CA ILE A 84 -13.78 -1.33 14.10
C ILE A 84 -13.49 -1.75 15.55
N HIS A 85 -14.43 -2.49 16.15
CA HIS A 85 -14.35 -2.92 17.54
C HIS A 85 -14.13 -1.75 18.51
N SER A 86 -13.04 -1.78 19.27
CA SER A 86 -12.68 -0.76 20.28
C SER A 86 -11.85 0.40 19.73
N ALA A 87 -11.58 0.44 18.42
CA ALA A 87 -10.88 1.57 17.81
C ALA A 87 -11.82 2.78 17.68
N THR A 88 -11.30 3.97 17.95
CA THR A 88 -12.08 5.22 17.89
C THR A 88 -11.78 6.00 16.60
N PRO A 89 -12.70 6.88 16.16
CA PRO A 89 -12.43 7.81 15.07
C PRO A 89 -11.19 8.68 15.31
N GLN A 90 -10.96 9.10 16.57
CA GLN A 90 -9.79 9.88 16.94
C GLN A 90 -8.48 9.10 16.73
N LEU A 91 -8.49 7.78 17.00
CA LEU A 91 -7.34 6.94 16.70
C LEU A 91 -7.07 6.85 15.20
N ALA A 92 -8.11 6.76 14.38
CA ALA A 92 -7.96 6.76 12.92
C ALA A 92 -7.39 8.08 12.42
N GLU A 93 -7.91 9.22 12.88
CA GLU A 93 -7.39 10.54 12.50
C GLU A 93 -5.93 10.70 12.95
N ALA A 94 -5.61 10.31 14.18
CA ALA A 94 -4.24 10.37 14.69
C ALA A 94 -3.28 9.48 13.87
N LEU A 95 -3.69 8.27 13.54
CA LEU A 95 -2.88 7.34 12.75
C LEU A 95 -2.70 7.83 11.31
N GLU A 96 -3.75 8.40 10.71
CA GLU A 96 -3.66 9.01 9.38
C GLU A 96 -2.68 10.19 9.39
N GLN A 97 -2.78 11.09 10.36
CA GLN A 97 -1.87 12.24 10.48
C GLN A 97 -0.42 11.81 10.75
N LEU A 98 -0.21 10.77 11.56
CA LEU A 98 1.12 10.22 11.80
C LEU A 98 1.76 9.79 10.48
N TRP A 99 1.16 8.80 9.79
CA TRP A 99 1.74 8.22 8.58
C TRP A 99 1.76 9.20 7.40
N ARG A 100 0.86 10.17 7.35
CA ARG A 100 0.89 11.21 6.32
C ARG A 100 2.15 12.06 6.41
N ASN A 101 2.59 12.37 7.63
CA ASN A 101 3.72 13.26 7.87
C ASN A 101 5.05 12.53 8.05
N THR A 102 5.03 11.19 8.14
CA THR A 102 6.23 10.35 8.21
C THR A 102 6.99 10.38 6.88
N SER A 103 8.28 10.74 6.91
CA SER A 103 9.15 10.71 5.74
C SER A 103 9.43 9.27 5.28
N LEU A 104 10.01 9.10 4.09
CA LEU A 104 10.44 7.78 3.60
C LEU A 104 11.47 7.14 4.55
N GLU A 105 12.44 7.93 5.04
CA GLU A 105 13.49 7.45 5.93
C GLU A 105 12.91 7.02 7.28
N GLU A 106 11.99 7.80 7.84
CA GLU A 106 11.31 7.49 9.10
C GLU A 106 10.41 6.26 8.96
N ALA A 107 9.67 6.16 7.85
CA ALA A 107 8.81 5.02 7.57
C ALA A 107 9.63 3.74 7.44
N HIS A 108 10.78 3.81 6.74
CA HIS A 108 11.71 2.70 6.64
C HIS A 108 12.27 2.32 8.02
N ALA A 109 12.71 3.28 8.83
CA ALA A 109 13.24 3.00 10.17
C ALA A 109 12.20 2.39 11.13
N THR A 110 10.92 2.75 10.96
CA THR A 110 9.83 2.26 11.81
C THR A 110 9.37 0.85 11.42
N LEU A 111 9.46 0.51 10.14
CA LEU A 111 8.90 -0.71 9.57
C LEU A 111 9.94 -1.81 9.25
N ALA A 112 11.23 -1.47 9.19
CA ALA A 112 12.34 -2.42 8.96
C ALA A 112 12.70 -3.23 10.21
#